data_AF-A0A947VDQ0-F1
#
_entry.id   AF-A0A947VDQ0-F1
#
_cell.length_a   1.000
_cell.length_b   1.000
_cell.length_c   1.000
_cell.angle_alpha   90.00
_cell.angle_beta   90.00
_cell.angle_gamma   90.00
#
_symmetry.space_group_name_H-M   'P 1'
#
loop_
_entity.id
_entity.type
_entity.pdbx_description
1 polymer ?
#
loop_
_entity_poly.entity_id
_entity_poly.type
_entity_poly.pdbx_seq_one_letter_code
_entity_poly.pdbx_strand_id
1 'polypeptide(L)' 'MKLFVTPQGDRWLCSECEKEFAETITKEGWRVAFTKIDPMLRCSECKHGDIEIFD' A
#
# COMPACT_ATOMS: atom_id res chain seq x y z
N MET A 1 -5.79 2.71 1.53
CA MET A 1 -4.61 2.22 0.80
C MET A 1 -3.62 3.37 0.69
N LYS A 2 -2.31 3.13 0.77
CA LYS A 2 -1.28 4.17 0.64
C LYS A 2 -0.36 3.88 -0.54
N LEU A 3 0.00 4.91 -1.30
CA LEU A 3 1.02 4.83 -2.35
C LEU A 3 2.38 5.17 -1.72
N PHE A 4 3.24 4.18 -1.64
CA PHE A 4 4.63 4.33 -1.22
C PHE A 4 5.51 4.56 -2.44
N VAL A 5 6.28 5.65 -2.42
CA VAL A 5 7.36 5.88 -3.38
C VAL A 5 8.57 5.11 -2.89
N THR A 6 9.03 4.16 -3.71
CA THR A 6 10.16 3.28 -3.40
C THR A 6 11.26 3.47 -4.44
N PRO A 7 12.51 3.05 -4.15
CA PRO A 7 13.61 3.12 -5.14
C PRO A 7 13.35 2.34 -6.44
N GLN A 8 12.46 1.34 -6.40
CA GLN A 8 12.20 0.40 -7.50
C GLN A 8 10.90 0.72 -8.24
N GLY A 9 10.20 1.79 -7.86
CA GLY A 9 8.90 2.17 -8.38
C GLY A 9 7.82 2.24 -7.31
N ASP A 10 6.77 3.00 -7.59
CA ASP A 10 5.72 3.25 -6.60
C ASP A 10 4.88 2.00 -6.34
N ARG A 11 4.49 1.77 -5.09
CA ARG A 11 3.73 0.60 -4.65
C ARG A 11 2.54 1.01 -3.81
N TRP A 12 1.35 0.55 -4.19
CA TRP A 12 0.17 0.63 -3.32
C TRP A 12 0.21 -0.48 -2.28
N LEU A 13 0.16 -0.15 -0.99
CA LEU A 13 0.06 -1.12 0.10
C LEU A 13 -1.23 -0.91 0.92
N CYS A 14 -1.85 -2.03 1.29
CA CYS A 14 -2.95 -2.06 2.26
C CYS A 14 -2.39 -1.85 3.67
N SER A 15 -3.28 -1.59 4.62
CA SER A 15 -2.86 -1.33 6.01
C SER A 15 -2.21 -2.55 6.70
N GLU A 16 -2.50 -3.77 6.23
CA GLU A 16 -1.87 -4.99 6.75
C GLU A 16 -0.46 -5.15 6.19
N CYS A 17 -0.30 -5.10 4.85
CA CYS A 17 1.02 -5.17 4.23
C CYS A 17 1.91 -3.98 4.61
N GLU A 18 1.36 -2.79 4.88
CA GLU A 18 2.14 -1.67 5.43
C GLU A 18 2.83 -2.05 6.75
N LYS A 19 2.14 -2.79 7.64
CA LYS A 19 2.72 -3.24 8.91
C LYS A 19 3.80 -4.29 8.69
N GLU A 20 3.58 -5.22 7.76
CA GLU A 20 4.57 -6.24 7.40
C GLU A 20 5.84 -5.62 6.79
N PHE A 21 5.68 -4.54 6.01
CA PHE A 21 6.77 -3.81 5.37
C PHE A 21 7.35 -2.68 6.23
N ALA A 22 6.94 -2.52 7.49
CA ALA A 22 7.34 -1.38 8.32
C ALA A 22 8.87 -1.24 8.46
N GLU A 23 9.59 -2.36 8.61
CA GLU A 23 11.06 -2.36 8.66
C GLU A 23 11.66 -1.89 7.34
N THR A 24 11.18 -2.43 6.21
CA THR A 24 11.65 -2.07 4.86
C THR A 24 11.36 -0.60 4.55
N ILE A 25 10.15 -0.13 4.83
CA ILE A 25 9.74 1.27 4.67
C ILE A 25 10.70 2.19 5.41
N THR A 26 11.05 1.86 6.64
CA THR A 26 11.97 2.65 7.46
C THR A 26 13.40 2.58 6.92
N LYS A 27 13.89 1.37 6.61
CA LYS A 27 15.26 1.12 6.15
C LYS A 27 15.56 1.75 4.80
N GLU A 28 14.61 1.70 3.88
CA GLU A 28 14.75 2.23 2.53
C GLU A 28 14.19 3.65 2.38
N GLY A 29 13.62 4.21 3.44
CA GLY A 29 13.09 5.58 3.46
C GLY A 29 11.90 5.77 2.52
N TRP A 30 11.02 4.77 2.42
CA TRP A 30 9.83 4.89 1.58
C TRP A 30 8.93 6.01 2.12
N ARG A 31 8.39 6.82 1.20
CA ARG A 31 7.51 7.94 1.54
C ARG A 31 6.10 7.71 1.02
N VAL A 32 5.11 8.17 1.77
CA VAL A 32 3.71 8.14 1.32
C VAL A 32 3.46 9.34 0.41
N ALA A 33 3.12 9.09 -0.85
CA ALA A 33 2.72 10.13 -1.80
C ALA A 33 1.21 10.39 -1.79
N PHE A 34 0.41 9.33 -1.62
CA PHE A 34 -1.04 9.41 -1.60
C PHE A 34 -1.65 8.45 -0.59
N THR A 35 -2.79 8.86 -0.04
CA THR A 35 -3.70 7.99 0.71
C THR A 35 -5.03 8.03 -0.02
N LYS A 36 -5.51 6.87 -0.50
CA LYS A 36 -6.78 6.77 -1.23
C LYS A 36 -7.60 5.60 -0.70
N ILE A 37 -8.91 5.81 -0.65
CA ILE A 37 -9.92 4.79 -0.44
C ILE A 37 -10.63 4.64 -1.78
N ASP A 38 -10.46 3.49 -2.42
CA ASP A 38 -10.98 3.22 -3.76
C ASP A 38 -11.30 1.72 -3.89
N PRO A 39 -12.56 1.34 -4.19
CA PRO A 39 -12.99 -0.05 -4.25
C PRO A 39 -12.34 -0.88 -5.36
N MET A 40 -11.75 -0.25 -6.38
CA MET A 40 -11.05 -0.93 -7.49
C MET A 40 -9.54 -1.04 -7.25
N LEU A 41 -9.00 -0.26 -6.32
CA LEU A 41 -7.58 -0.27 -6.00
C LEU A 41 -7.21 -1.56 -5.25
N ARG A 42 -6.07 -2.16 -5.61
CA ARG A 42 -5.57 -3.40 -5.03
C ARG A 42 -4.15 -3.22 -4.50
N CYS A 43 -3.87 -3.83 -3.37
CA CYS A 43 -2.53 -3.90 -2.80
C CYS A 43 -1.58 -4.57 -3.80
N SER A 44 -0.39 -4.01 -3.96
CA SER A 44 0.63 -4.53 -4.86
C SER A 44 1.16 -5.89 -4.41
N GLU A 45 1.09 -6.17 -3.10
CA GLU A 45 1.61 -7.39 -2.48
C GLU A 45 0.52 -8.46 -2.39
N CYS A 46 -0.54 -8.24 -1.60
CA CYS A 46 -1.58 -9.25 -1.36
C CYS A 46 -2.72 -9.26 -2.37
N LYS A 47 -2.78 -8.30 -3.30
CA LYS A 47 -3.86 -8.12 -4.28
C LYS A 47 -5.26 -7.91 -3.69
N HIS A 48 -5.40 -7.69 -2.39
CA HIS A 48 -6.68 -7.35 -1.75
C HIS A 48 -6.97 -5.85 -1.84
N GLY A 49 -8.25 -5.48 -1.82
CA GLY A 49 -8.69 -4.09 -1.63
C GLY A 49 -8.77 -3.73 -0.16
N ASP A 50 -8.83 -2.42 0.14
CA ASP A 50 -9.03 -1.91 1.51
C ASP A 50 -10.52 -1.76 1.89
N ILE A 51 -11.43 -2.17 1.01
CA ILE A 51 -12.87 -2.07 1.20
C ILE A 51 -13.50 -3.37 0.68
N GLU A 52 -14.38 -3.96 1.48
CA GLU A 52 -15.27 -5.02 1.02
C GLU A 52 -16.42 -4.39 0.22
N ILE A 53 -16.59 -4.81 -1.03
CA ILE A 53 -17.77 -4.48 -1.82
C ILE A 53 -18.82 -5.55 -1.50
N PHE A 54 -19.85 -5.18 -0.77
CA PHE A 54 -21.05 -6.01 -0.64
C PHE A 54 -21.92 -5.74 -1.87
N ASP A 55 -22.18 -6.79 -2.66
CA ASP A 55 -23.17 -6.79 -3.76
C ASP A 55 -24.60 -6.70 -3.22
#